data_AF-A0A5R2N1C9-F1
#
_entry.id   AF-A0A5R2N1C9-F1
#
_cell.length_a   1.000
_cell.length_b   1.000
_cell.length_c   1.000
_cell.angle_alpha   90.00
_cell.angle_beta   90.00
_cell.angle_gamma   90.00
#
_symmetry.space_group_name_H-M   'P 1'
#
loop_
_entity.id
_entity.type
_entity.pdbx_description
1 polymer ?
#
loop_
_entity_poly.entity_id
_entity_poly.type
_entity_poly.pdbx_seq_one_letter_code
_entity_poly.pdbx_strand_id
1 'polypeptide(L)'
;EKPAGTIRVTAGEHPAETILWPALAKLLPDYPDIKVEVIVDYGLTDIVAERFDAGIRLGEQVAKDMIAVRVGPEMRMAVVGAPAYFARRRPPQTPQELTGHVCINLRLPTYGGIYAWEFGKAGSELKVRVEGQLVFNTVALRLNRS
;
A
#
# COMPACT_ATOMS: atom_id res chain seq x y z
N GLU A 1 -36.31 0.82 1.97
CA GLU A 1 -35.53 -0.09 2.84
C GLU A 1 -34.30 0.63 3.35
N LYS A 2 -33.85 0.34 4.58
CA LYS A 2 -32.55 0.82 5.07
C LYS A 2 -31.50 -0.27 4.83
N PRO A 3 -30.31 0.05 4.30
CA PRO A 3 -29.25 -0.94 4.12
C PRO A 3 -28.86 -1.58 5.46
N ALA A 4 -28.67 -2.89 5.47
CA ALA A 4 -28.27 -3.67 6.63
C ALA A 4 -27.45 -4.90 6.19
N GLY A 5 -26.63 -5.44 7.08
CA GLY A 5 -25.81 -6.63 6.81
C GLY A 5 -24.32 -6.40 7.05
N THR A 6 -23.49 -7.37 6.65
CA THR A 6 -22.03 -7.29 6.79
C THR A 6 -21.38 -7.10 5.44
N ILE A 7 -20.49 -6.12 5.34
CA ILE A 7 -19.67 -5.85 4.15
C ILE A 7 -18.22 -6.17 4.50
N ARG A 8 -17.58 -7.03 3.70
CA ARG A 8 -16.18 -7.43 3.87
C ARG A 8 -15.36 -6.79 2.75
N VAL A 9 -14.40 -5.95 3.12
CA VAL A 9 -13.55 -5.22 2.18
C VAL A 9 -12.09 -5.56 2.44
N THR A 10 -11.34 -5.81 1.37
CA THR A 10 -9.88 -5.92 1.45
C THR A 10 -9.19 -4.67 0.88
N ALA A 11 -8.11 -4.21 1.50
CA ALA A 11 -7.32 -3.08 1.02
C ALA A 11 -5.84 -3.19 1.42
N GLY A 12 -4.95 -2.50 0.73
CA GLY A 12 -3.62 -2.22 1.28
C GLY A 12 -3.68 -1.26 2.47
N GLU A 13 -2.63 -1.20 3.29
CA GLU A 13 -2.59 -0.36 4.51
C GLU A 13 -2.89 1.12 4.21
N HIS A 14 -2.23 1.69 3.20
CA HIS A 14 -2.42 3.08 2.83
C HIS A 14 -3.87 3.43 2.41
N PRO A 15 -4.51 2.72 1.45
CA PRO A 15 -5.91 3.00 1.12
C PRO A 15 -6.89 2.66 2.26
N ALA A 16 -6.57 1.71 3.14
CA ALA A 16 -7.39 1.44 4.32
C ALA A 16 -7.45 2.68 5.24
N GLU A 17 -6.30 3.31 5.52
CA GLU A 17 -6.21 4.49 6.38
C GLU A 17 -6.68 5.78 5.70
N THR A 18 -6.36 5.97 4.42
CA THR A 18 -6.56 7.26 3.75
C THR A 18 -7.85 7.36 2.94
N ILE A 19 -8.48 6.23 2.62
CA ILE A 19 -9.71 6.18 1.81
C ILE A 19 -10.85 5.50 2.58
N LEU A 20 -10.68 4.24 3.00
CA LEU A 20 -11.74 3.49 3.67
C LEU A 20 -12.13 4.10 5.01
N TRP A 21 -11.17 4.30 5.91
CA TRP A 21 -11.46 4.81 7.23
C TRP A 21 -12.20 6.17 7.21
N PRO A 22 -11.76 7.19 6.44
CA PRO A 22 -12.48 8.46 6.33
C PRO A 22 -13.89 8.32 5.73
N ALA A 23 -14.10 7.38 4.80
CA ALA A 23 -15.42 7.13 4.23
C ALA A 23 -16.34 6.44 5.26
N LEU A 24 -15.85 5.40 5.94
CA LEU A 24 -16.59 4.65 6.95
C LEU A 24 -16.94 5.52 8.17
N ALA A 25 -16.02 6.36 8.63
CA ALA A 25 -16.26 7.28 9.74
C ALA A 25 -17.39 8.28 9.46
N LYS A 26 -17.62 8.63 8.18
CA LYS A 26 -18.74 9.48 7.76
C LYS A 26 -20.03 8.70 7.54
N LEU A 27 -19.93 7.48 6.99
CA LEU A 27 -21.08 6.68 6.59
C LEU A 27 -21.74 5.96 7.78
N LEU A 28 -20.96 5.28 8.62
CA LEU A 28 -21.49 4.37 9.64
C LEU A 28 -22.41 5.01 10.70
N PRO A 29 -22.24 6.29 11.10
CA PRO A 29 -23.20 6.94 12.00
C PRO A 29 -24.65 6.95 11.48
N ASP A 30 -24.84 7.01 10.16
CA ASP A 30 -26.17 7.06 9.54
C ASP A 30 -26.76 5.66 9.26
N TYR A 31 -25.93 4.60 9.37
CA TYR A 31 -26.30 3.22 9.03
C TYR A 31 -25.85 2.22 10.12
N PRO A 32 -26.45 2.26 11.32
CA PRO A 32 -26.03 1.43 12.46
C PRO A 32 -26.23 -0.08 12.26
N ASP A 33 -27.07 -0.47 11.30
CA ASP A 33 -27.34 -1.88 10.97
C ASP A 33 -26.33 -2.47 9.97
N ILE A 34 -25.40 -1.64 9.47
CA ILE A 34 -24.28 -2.08 8.64
C ILE A 34 -23.09 -2.42 9.53
N LYS A 35 -22.52 -3.60 9.33
CA LYS A 35 -21.23 -4.01 9.88
C LYS A 35 -20.21 -4.02 8.77
N VAL A 36 -19.00 -3.53 9.04
CA VAL A 36 -17.92 -3.53 8.05
C VAL A 36 -16.70 -4.24 8.63
N GLU A 37 -16.21 -5.23 7.90
CA GLU A 37 -14.96 -5.92 8.17
C GLU A 37 -13.93 -5.46 7.13
N VAL A 38 -12.81 -4.89 7.60
CA VAL A 38 -11.71 -4.45 6.72
C VAL A 38 -10.50 -5.34 6.98
N ILE A 39 -10.05 -6.05 5.94
CA ILE A 39 -8.81 -6.83 5.98
C ILE A 39 -7.73 -6.06 5.23
N VAL A 40 -6.66 -5.73 5.95
CA VAL A 40 -5.46 -5.15 5.35
C VAL A 40 -4.59 -6.27 4.82
N ASP A 41 -4.53 -6.39 3.49
CA ASP A 41 -3.69 -7.37 2.81
C ASP A 41 -3.08 -6.77 1.54
N TYR A 42 -1.78 -7.02 1.37
CA TYR A 42 -1.02 -6.68 0.16
C TYR A 42 -1.07 -7.80 -0.89
N GLY A 43 -1.81 -8.86 -0.60
CA GLY A 43 -2.12 -9.95 -1.49
C GLY A 43 -2.97 -9.61 -2.69
N LEU A 44 -2.63 -10.30 -3.79
CA LEU A 44 -3.63 -10.84 -4.71
C LEU A 44 -4.38 -11.99 -4.02
N THR A 45 -4.92 -11.74 -2.82
CA THR A 45 -5.92 -12.62 -2.24
C THR A 45 -7.05 -12.67 -3.26
N ASP A 46 -7.36 -13.87 -3.71
CA ASP A 46 -8.49 -14.12 -4.60
C ASP A 46 -9.75 -13.72 -3.84
N ILE A 47 -10.17 -12.47 -4.07
CA ILE A 47 -11.29 -11.84 -3.36
C ILE A 47 -12.57 -12.66 -3.51
N VAL A 48 -12.68 -13.46 -4.58
CA VAL A 48 -13.80 -14.35 -4.85
C VAL A 48 -13.70 -15.60 -3.99
N ALA A 49 -12.51 -16.20 -3.86
CA ALA A 49 -12.28 -17.37 -3.03
C ALA A 49 -12.50 -17.09 -1.53
N GLU A 50 -12.16 -15.89 -1.06
CA GLU A 50 -12.26 -15.51 0.36
C GLU A 50 -13.58 -14.79 0.74
N ARG A 51 -14.52 -14.68 -0.19
CA ARG A 51 -15.85 -14.06 0.03
C ARG A 51 -15.75 -12.60 0.49
N PHE A 52 -14.96 -11.80 -0.21
CA PHE A 52 -14.97 -10.34 -0.08
C PHE A 52 -16.01 -9.73 -1.01
N ASP A 53 -16.66 -8.66 -0.56
CA ASP A 53 -17.63 -7.90 -1.36
C ASP A 53 -16.92 -6.87 -2.26
N ALA A 54 -15.75 -6.37 -1.83
CA ALA A 54 -14.96 -5.39 -2.57
C ALA A 54 -13.46 -5.45 -2.23
N GLY A 55 -12.63 -4.97 -3.16
CA GLY A 55 -11.21 -4.76 -2.95
C GLY A 55 -10.74 -3.38 -3.40
N ILE A 56 -9.94 -2.70 -2.59
CA ILE A 56 -9.21 -1.48 -3.00
C ILE A 56 -7.76 -1.86 -3.26
N ARG A 57 -7.29 -1.59 -4.48
CA ARG A 57 -5.95 -1.92 -4.96
C ARG A 57 -5.35 -0.75 -5.73
N LEU A 58 -4.04 -0.74 -5.88
CA LEU A 58 -3.34 0.18 -6.78
C LEU A 58 -3.62 -0.26 -8.22
N GLY A 59 -3.89 0.72 -9.10
CA GLY A 59 -4.73 0.61 -10.30
C GLY A 59 -4.29 -0.34 -11.44
N GLU A 60 -3.37 -1.27 -11.21
CA GLU A 60 -2.82 -2.16 -12.24
C GLU A 60 -3.31 -3.61 -12.11
N GLN A 61 -4.11 -3.93 -11.09
CA GLN A 61 -4.57 -5.30 -10.83
C GLN A 61 -6.08 -5.32 -10.56
N VAL A 62 -6.85 -5.53 -11.64
CA VAL A 62 -8.30 -5.79 -11.57
C VAL A 62 -8.52 -7.21 -12.08
N ALA A 63 -9.13 -8.07 -11.26
CA ALA A 63 -9.46 -9.43 -11.68
C ALA A 63 -10.46 -9.40 -12.85
N LYS A 64 -10.35 -10.38 -13.75
CA LYS A 64 -11.33 -10.59 -14.81
C LYS A 64 -12.72 -10.72 -14.14
N ASP A 65 -13.70 -9.97 -14.63
CA ASP A 65 -15.09 -9.91 -14.11
C ASP A 65 -15.37 -8.93 -12.94
N MET A 66 -14.41 -8.08 -12.56
CA MET A 66 -14.68 -6.97 -11.62
C MET A 66 -14.94 -5.62 -12.31
N ILE A 67 -15.85 -4.82 -11.74
CA ILE A 67 -15.99 -3.40 -12.09
C ILE A 67 -15.00 -2.59 -11.26
N ALA A 68 -14.02 -1.97 -11.91
CA ALA A 68 -13.07 -1.08 -11.24
C ALA A 68 -13.57 0.38 -11.25
N VAL A 69 -13.59 0.99 -10.07
CA VAL A 69 -13.94 2.40 -9.88
C VAL A 69 -12.76 3.13 -9.26
N ARG A 70 -12.41 4.30 -9.80
CA ARG A 70 -11.37 5.15 -9.22
C ARG A 70 -11.91 5.80 -7.95
N VAL A 71 -11.36 5.41 -6.80
CA VAL A 71 -11.76 5.90 -5.46
C VAL A 71 -10.79 6.93 -4.87
N GLY A 72 -9.70 7.24 -5.57
CA GLY A 72 -8.68 8.17 -5.07
C GLY A 72 -7.85 8.84 -6.18
N PRO A 73 -7.04 9.84 -5.80
CA PRO A 73 -6.11 10.48 -6.72
C PRO A 73 -5.00 9.52 -7.16
N GLU A 74 -4.22 9.94 -8.15
CA GLU A 74 -2.98 9.23 -8.48
C GLU A 74 -2.03 9.25 -7.30
N MET A 75 -1.53 8.07 -6.95
CA MET A 75 -0.63 7.91 -5.82
C MET A 75 0.81 8.09 -6.30
N ARG A 76 1.60 8.92 -5.61
CA ARG A 76 3.02 9.13 -5.92
C ARG A 76 3.87 8.60 -4.78
N MET A 77 4.76 7.68 -5.09
CA MET A 77 5.76 7.17 -4.15
C MET A 77 7.00 8.06 -4.17
N ALA A 78 7.57 8.31 -3.00
CA ALA A 78 8.80 9.08 -2.85
C ALA A 78 9.81 8.32 -2.00
N VAL A 79 11.07 8.41 -2.38
CA VAL A 79 12.20 7.96 -1.56
C VAL A 79 12.61 9.09 -0.65
N VAL A 80 12.64 8.82 0.65
CA VAL A 80 13.04 9.78 1.69
C VAL A 80 14.11 9.17 2.57
N GLY A 81 14.93 10.03 3.18
CA GLY A 81 15.91 9.61 4.18
C GLY A 81 16.13 10.71 5.22
N ALA A 82 16.51 10.31 6.43
CA ALA A 82 16.72 11.24 7.52
C ALA A 82 17.90 12.19 7.23
N PRO A 83 17.82 13.49 7.57
CA PRO A 83 18.95 14.41 7.40
C PRO A 83 20.24 13.92 8.07
N ALA A 84 20.13 13.32 9.26
CA ALA A 84 21.26 12.74 10.00
C ALA A 84 21.95 11.60 9.24
N TYR A 85 21.21 10.82 8.46
CA TYR A 85 21.77 9.76 7.61
C TYR A 85 22.63 10.36 6.50
N PHE A 86 22.19 11.46 5.89
CA PHE A 86 22.90 12.13 4.80
C PHE A 86 24.00 13.09 5.29
N ALA A 87 24.10 13.39 6.58
CA ALA A 87 25.22 14.17 7.13
C ALA A 87 26.60 13.51 6.89
N ARG A 88 26.62 12.18 6.70
CA ARG A 88 27.83 11.39 6.44
C ARG A 88 27.82 10.68 5.09
N ARG A 89 26.75 10.84 4.29
CA ARG A 89 26.53 10.11 3.03
C ARG A 89 25.92 11.05 2.01
N ARG A 90 26.46 11.07 0.80
CA ARG A 90 25.89 11.87 -0.29
C ARG A 90 24.49 11.34 -0.64
N PRO A 91 23.48 12.20 -0.83
CA PRO A 91 22.19 11.77 -1.33
C PRO A 91 22.31 11.13 -2.72
N PRO A 92 21.52 10.07 -3.01
CA PRO A 92 21.55 9.43 -4.32
C PRO A 92 20.96 10.37 -5.38
N GLN A 93 21.60 10.46 -6.54
CA GLN A 93 21.14 11.23 -7.69
C GLN A 93 20.40 10.36 -8.70
N THR A 94 20.61 9.04 -8.66
CA THR A 94 19.94 8.06 -9.51
C THR A 94 19.34 6.93 -8.66
N PRO A 95 18.25 6.27 -9.11
CA PRO A 95 17.70 5.13 -8.37
C PRO A 95 18.71 4.00 -8.13
N GLN A 96 19.64 3.77 -9.06
CA GLN A 96 20.65 2.73 -8.96
C GLN A 96 21.61 2.95 -7.79
N GLU A 97 21.93 4.20 -7.47
CA GLU A 97 22.79 4.55 -6.33
C GLU A 97 22.22 4.11 -4.99
N LEU A 98 20.90 3.85 -4.90
CA LEU A 98 20.29 3.32 -3.67
C LEU A 98 20.86 1.97 -3.24
N THR A 99 21.46 1.20 -4.15
CA THR A 99 22.17 -0.05 -3.81
C THR A 99 23.39 0.19 -2.90
N GLY A 100 23.95 1.40 -2.89
CA GLY A 100 25.02 1.81 -1.97
C GLY A 100 24.51 2.39 -0.65
N HIS A 101 23.21 2.42 -0.41
CA HIS A 101 22.58 2.99 0.78
C HIS A 101 21.97 1.92 1.69
N VAL A 102 21.93 2.19 2.99
CA VAL A 102 21.20 1.36 3.96
C VAL A 102 19.72 1.74 3.88
N CYS A 103 18.97 1.02 3.07
CA CYS A 103 17.56 1.25 2.82
C CYS A 103 16.68 0.46 3.82
N ILE A 104 15.45 0.94 4.03
CA ILE A 104 14.45 0.24 4.82
C ILE A 104 13.51 -0.50 3.87
N ASN A 105 13.45 -1.83 3.99
CA ASN A 105 12.74 -2.70 3.06
C ASN A 105 11.31 -2.99 3.49
N LEU A 106 10.47 -3.30 2.50
CA LEU A 106 9.09 -3.76 2.69
C LEU A 106 9.00 -5.25 2.34
N ARG A 107 8.46 -6.07 3.23
CA ARG A 107 8.10 -7.46 2.95
C ARG A 107 6.64 -7.55 2.55
N LEU A 108 6.39 -8.16 1.40
CA LEU A 108 5.03 -8.43 0.97
C LEU A 108 4.57 -9.79 1.54
N PRO A 109 3.45 -9.84 2.30
CA PRO A 109 2.98 -11.05 2.98
C PRO A 109 2.67 -12.23 2.04
N THR A 110 2.29 -11.98 0.79
CA THR A 110 1.68 -13.01 -0.07
C THR A 110 2.64 -13.79 -0.96
N TYR A 111 3.85 -13.31 -1.19
CA TYR A 111 4.88 -14.08 -1.90
C TYR A 111 6.21 -14.14 -1.13
N GLY A 112 6.21 -13.70 0.13
CA GLY A 112 7.39 -13.70 1.00
C GLY A 112 8.54 -12.83 0.52
N GLY A 113 8.42 -12.18 -0.64
CA GLY A 113 9.44 -11.38 -1.29
C GLY A 113 9.61 -10.01 -0.63
N ILE A 114 10.85 -9.53 -0.65
CA ILE A 114 11.14 -8.12 -0.41
C ILE A 114 10.69 -7.35 -1.66
N TYR A 115 9.88 -6.31 -1.48
CA TYR A 115 9.41 -5.46 -2.55
C TYR A 115 10.61 -4.81 -3.27
N ALA A 116 10.71 -5.05 -4.58
CA ALA A 116 11.68 -4.34 -5.41
C ALA A 116 11.15 -2.93 -5.67
N TRP A 117 11.95 -1.91 -5.38
CA TRP A 117 11.53 -0.53 -5.54
C TRP A 117 11.39 -0.19 -7.02
N GLU A 118 10.21 0.25 -7.41
CA GLU A 118 9.88 0.58 -8.80
C GLU A 118 10.02 2.08 -9.04
N PHE A 119 10.72 2.43 -10.11
CA PHE A 119 10.94 3.79 -10.57
C PHE A 119 10.55 3.89 -12.04
N GLY A 120 9.91 4.99 -12.42
CA GLY A 120 9.53 5.25 -13.81
C GLY A 120 10.10 6.58 -14.29
N LYS A 121 10.64 6.61 -15.51
CA LYS A 121 10.95 7.86 -16.23
C LYS A 121 10.63 7.70 -17.70
N ALA A 122 9.76 8.58 -18.22
CA ALA A 122 9.42 8.67 -19.65
C ALA A 122 9.05 7.31 -20.30
N GLY A 123 8.23 6.50 -19.62
CA GLY A 123 7.78 5.19 -20.12
C GLY A 123 8.77 4.03 -19.91
N SER A 124 9.94 4.28 -19.32
CA SER A 124 10.85 3.22 -18.87
C SER A 124 10.64 2.92 -17.39
N GLU A 125 10.43 1.65 -17.07
CA GLU A 125 10.41 1.15 -15.69
C GLU A 125 11.79 0.60 -15.28
N LEU A 126 12.18 0.88 -14.05
CA LEU A 126 13.39 0.38 -13.40
C LEU A 126 13.01 -0.20 -12.04
N LYS A 127 13.37 -1.46 -11.81
CA LYS A 127 13.24 -2.12 -10.51
C LYS A 127 14.60 -2.18 -9.83
N VAL A 128 14.71 -1.62 -8.63
CA VAL A 128 15.93 -1.61 -7.83
C VAL A 128 15.71 -2.47 -6.58
N ARG A 129 16.54 -3.49 -6.40
CA ARG A 129 16.62 -4.24 -5.15
C ARG A 129 17.62 -3.55 -4.24
N VAL A 130 17.16 -3.12 -3.07
CA VAL A 130 17.95 -2.38 -2.09
C VAL A 130 18.18 -3.22 -0.85
N GLU A 131 19.29 -2.96 -0.16
CA GLU A 131 19.69 -3.69 1.05
C GLU A 131 19.67 -2.78 2.28
N GLY A 132 19.56 -3.38 3.46
CA GLY A 132 19.68 -2.66 4.72
C GLY A 132 19.26 -3.48 5.92
N GLN A 133 19.39 -2.88 7.10
CA GLN A 133 19.24 -3.59 8.37
C GLN A 133 17.77 -3.88 8.74
N LEU A 134 16.83 -3.16 8.14
CA LEU A 134 15.43 -3.18 8.54
C LEU A 134 14.54 -3.65 7.39
N VAL A 135 13.66 -4.59 7.70
CA VAL A 135 12.58 -5.05 6.83
C VAL A 135 11.29 -5.04 7.66
N PHE A 136 10.26 -4.35 7.18
CA PHE A 136 8.94 -4.32 7.81
C PHE A 136 7.87 -4.80 6.85
N ASN A 137 6.72 -5.22 7.36
CA ASN A 137 5.53 -5.54 6.57
C ASN A 137 4.43 -4.45 6.69
N THR A 138 4.73 -3.34 7.36
CA THR A 138 3.83 -2.19 7.51
C THR A 138 4.50 -0.88 7.09
N VAL A 139 3.70 0.10 6.70
CA VAL A 139 4.11 1.47 6.34
C VAL A 139 4.45 2.25 7.60
N ALA A 140 3.63 2.14 8.66
CA ALA A 140 3.80 2.92 9.88
C ALA A 140 5.20 2.77 10.51
N LEU A 141 5.74 1.55 10.57
CA LEU A 141 7.06 1.28 11.15
C LEU A 141 8.21 1.80 10.27
N ARG A 142 8.01 1.94 8.95
CA ARG A 142 9.02 2.48 8.02
C ARG A 142 9.18 4.00 8.12
N LEU A 143 8.12 4.70 8.54
CA LEU A 143 8.10 6.16 8.66
C LEU A 143 8.28 6.64 10.09
N ASN A 144 8.41 5.73 11.05
CA ASN A 144 8.57 6.08 12.45
C ASN A 144 9.88 6.86 12.68
N ARG A 145 9.77 7.94 13.44
CA ARG A 145 10.89 8.78 13.86
C ARG A 145 11.19 8.43 15.32
N SER A 146 12.13 7.52 15.56
CA SER A 146 12.75 7.34 16.89
C SER A 146 13.79 8.40 17.13
#